data_AF-A0A813VEP1-F1
#
_entry.id   AF-A0A813VEP1-F1
#
_cell.length_a   1.000
_cell.length_b   1.000
_cell.length_c   1.000
_cell.angle_alpha   90.00
_cell.angle_beta   90.00
_cell.angle_gamma   90.00
#
_symmetry.space_group_name_H-M   'P 1'
#
loop_
_entity.id
_entity.type
_entity.pdbx_description
1 polymer ?
#
loop_
_entity_poly.entity_id
_entity_poly.type
_entity_poly.pdbx_seq_one_letter_code
_entity_poly.pdbx_strand_id
1 'polypeptide(L)'
;MADEEVSVLQSIFFDDLDVTFDNDNHPVSIRLTIHSNGDENDVDNEKRLLCVTVTFSLPSGYPIESPTVTLSKPRGLTDQQIDKLYEIINNCLKMNENNCVIYECIELIRGHLCQFDMPSEGCSICLSPMHDRKQIIRTQCYHYYHMSCLASYVTYKKLELEKEYNEAKRNGFYIKKGFLNDVDCPVCRQ
;
A
#
# COMPACT_ATOMS: atom_id res chain seq x y z
N MET A 1 2.87 -30.26 -2.80
CA MET A 1 3.93 -29.22 -2.77
C MET A 1 3.37 -27.84 -3.06
N ALA A 2 2.95 -27.51 -4.29
CA ALA A 2 2.34 -26.21 -4.59
C ALA A 2 1.08 -25.94 -3.73
N ASP A 3 0.13 -26.88 -3.71
CA ASP A 3 -1.11 -26.76 -2.93
C ASP A 3 -0.86 -26.69 -1.42
N GLU A 4 0.17 -27.39 -0.94
CA GLU A 4 0.55 -27.40 0.48
C GLU A 4 1.13 -26.03 0.88
N GLU A 5 2.01 -25.45 0.07
CA GLU A 5 2.53 -24.10 0.30
C GLU A 5 1.40 -23.06 0.27
N VAL A 6 0.49 -23.14 -0.71
CA VAL A 6 -0.67 -22.25 -0.80
C VAL A 6 -1.55 -22.37 0.45
N SER A 7 -1.82 -23.58 0.92
CA SER A 7 -2.61 -23.80 2.14
C SER A 7 -1.94 -23.20 3.39
N VAL A 8 -0.61 -23.31 3.49
CA VAL A 8 0.16 -22.67 4.57
C VAL A 8 0.09 -21.15 4.44
N LEU A 9 0.28 -20.59 3.26
CA LEU A 9 0.19 -19.15 3.00
C LEU A 9 -1.21 -18.61 3.35
N GLN A 10 -2.28 -19.32 2.97
CA GLN A 10 -3.65 -18.96 3.34
C GLN A 10 -3.86 -18.97 4.86
N SER A 11 -3.17 -19.85 5.58
CA SER A 11 -3.23 -19.89 7.06
C SER A 11 -2.40 -18.78 7.72
N ILE A 12 -1.40 -18.23 7.03
CA ILE A 12 -0.56 -17.15 7.54
C ILE A 12 -1.22 -15.79 7.26
N PHE A 13 -1.71 -15.60 6.04
CA PHE A 13 -2.19 -14.31 5.54
C PHE A 13 -3.72 -14.18 5.55
N PHE A 14 -4.46 -15.27 5.77
CA PHE A 14 -5.93 -15.30 5.84
C PHE A 14 -6.59 -14.49 4.70
N ASP A 15 -7.33 -13.43 5.04
CA ASP A 15 -8.11 -12.63 4.10
C ASP A 15 -7.24 -11.67 3.26
N ASP A 16 -5.97 -11.49 3.58
CA ASP A 16 -5.05 -10.61 2.84
C ASP A 16 -4.45 -11.29 1.58
N LEU A 17 -4.72 -12.60 1.39
CA LEU A 17 -4.19 -13.41 0.30
C LEU A 17 -5.28 -13.76 -0.72
N ASP A 18 -5.17 -13.21 -1.92
CA ASP A 18 -6.02 -13.55 -3.05
C ASP A 18 -5.39 -14.71 -3.83
N VAL A 19 -6.04 -15.87 -3.86
CA VAL A 19 -5.61 -17.02 -4.66
C VAL A 19 -6.59 -17.27 -5.80
N THR A 20 -6.07 -17.36 -7.01
CA THR A 20 -6.83 -17.72 -8.21
C THR A 20 -6.53 -19.15 -8.60
N PHE A 21 -7.57 -19.93 -8.89
CA PHE A 21 -7.50 -21.33 -9.30
C PHE A 21 -7.93 -21.50 -10.76
N ASP A 22 -7.42 -22.53 -11.42
CA ASP A 22 -7.91 -22.95 -12.75
C ASP A 22 -9.20 -23.78 -12.68
N ASN A 23 -9.64 -24.28 -13.83
CA ASN A 23 -10.84 -25.11 -13.94
C ASN A 23 -10.71 -26.47 -13.23
N ASP A 24 -9.48 -26.94 -13.03
CA ASP A 24 -9.16 -28.19 -12.34
C ASP A 24 -8.86 -27.97 -10.84
N ASN A 25 -9.14 -26.76 -10.35
CA ASN A 25 -8.96 -26.32 -8.97
C ASN A 25 -7.49 -26.33 -8.49
N HIS A 26 -6.53 -26.16 -9.41
CA HIS A 26 -5.12 -25.93 -9.08
C HIS A 26 -4.82 -24.43 -8.99
N PRO A 27 -3.98 -24.00 -8.04
CA PRO A 27 -3.63 -22.59 -7.87
C PRO A 27 -2.76 -22.13 -9.04
N VAL A 28 -3.21 -21.08 -9.74
CA VAL A 28 -2.50 -20.49 -10.89
C VAL A 28 -1.91 -19.12 -10.59
N SER A 29 -2.42 -18.43 -9.57
CA SER A 29 -1.80 -17.20 -9.12
C SER A 29 -2.12 -16.88 -7.67
N ILE A 30 -1.17 -16.22 -7.01
CA ILE A 30 -1.27 -15.71 -5.66
C ILE A 30 -1.00 -14.22 -5.69
N ARG A 31 -1.87 -13.42 -5.09
CA ARG A 31 -1.75 -11.97 -5.01
C ARG A 31 -1.92 -11.52 -3.56
N LEU A 32 -1.06 -10.59 -3.14
CA LEU A 32 -1.18 -9.94 -1.83
C LEU A 32 -0.57 -8.53 -1.89
N THR A 33 -1.00 -7.66 -0.98
CA THR A 33 -0.37 -6.35 -0.79
C THR A 33 0.56 -6.39 0.41
N ILE A 34 1.85 -6.18 0.15
CA ILE A 34 2.88 -6.16 1.19
C ILE A 34 3.12 -4.70 1.58
N HIS A 35 3.08 -4.45 2.88
CA HIS A 35 3.33 -3.13 3.45
C HIS A 35 4.69 -3.10 4.15
N SER A 36 5.32 -1.93 4.23
CA SER A 36 6.42 -1.72 5.17
C SER A 36 5.93 -1.95 6.60
N ASN A 37 6.80 -2.44 7.48
CA ASN A 37 6.49 -2.45 8.91
C ASN A 37 6.25 -1.01 9.38
N GLY A 38 5.36 -0.86 10.37
CA GLY A 38 5.25 0.37 11.14
C GLY A 38 6.45 0.55 12.08
N ASP A 39 6.32 1.42 13.08
CA ASP A 39 7.23 1.35 14.24
C ASP A 39 7.12 -0.07 14.87
N GLU A 40 8.19 -0.60 15.48
CA GLU A 40 8.32 -2.02 15.90
C GLU A 40 7.20 -2.56 16.80
N ASN A 41 6.28 -1.72 17.28
CA ASN A 41 5.14 -2.05 18.13
C ASN A 41 3.77 -1.66 17.54
N ASP A 42 3.72 -1.21 16.28
CA ASP A 42 2.52 -0.62 15.69
C ASP A 42 1.77 -1.60 14.76
N VAL A 43 0.59 -2.02 15.23
CA VAL A 43 -0.37 -2.83 14.46
C VAL A 43 -1.23 -1.95 13.53
N ASP A 44 -1.07 -0.63 13.62
CA ASP A 44 -1.88 0.33 12.88
C ASP A 44 -1.43 0.49 11.43
N ASN A 45 -2.27 0.01 10.50
CA ASN A 45 -2.08 0.14 9.06
C ASN A 45 -1.98 1.60 8.58
N GLU A 46 -2.49 2.57 9.34
CA GLU A 46 -2.40 4.00 9.00
C GLU A 46 -0.96 4.52 9.11
N LYS A 47 -0.11 3.88 9.92
CA LYS A 47 1.30 4.26 10.10
C LYS A 47 2.25 3.58 9.13
N ARG A 48 1.75 2.68 8.28
CA ARG A 48 2.53 2.07 7.21
C ARG A 48 2.55 3.02 6.01
N LEU A 49 3.75 3.42 5.61
CA LEU A 49 3.93 4.44 4.58
C LEU A 49 4.08 3.84 3.19
N LEU A 50 4.72 2.68 3.07
CA LEU A 50 5.03 2.07 1.78
C LEU A 50 4.24 0.79 1.59
N CYS A 51 3.82 0.53 0.35
CA CYS A 51 3.27 -0.78 -0.01
C CYS A 51 3.46 -1.09 -1.50
N VAL A 52 3.36 -2.38 -1.81
CA VAL A 52 3.33 -2.89 -3.19
C VAL A 52 2.45 -4.13 -3.25
N THR A 53 1.63 -4.23 -4.29
CA THR A 53 0.85 -5.44 -4.57
C THR A 53 1.70 -6.38 -5.42
N VAL A 54 1.99 -7.57 -4.88
CA VAL A 54 2.79 -8.60 -5.54
C VAL A 54 1.86 -9.66 -6.10
N THR A 55 2.15 -10.15 -7.30
CA THR A 55 1.44 -11.28 -7.90
C THR A 55 2.44 -12.33 -8.37
N PHE A 56 2.31 -13.53 -7.84
CA PHE A 56 3.03 -14.73 -8.23
C PHE A 56 2.13 -15.51 -9.19
N SER A 57 2.54 -15.65 -10.44
CA SER A 57 1.91 -16.52 -11.42
C SER A 57 2.61 -17.88 -11.40
N LEU A 58 1.86 -18.92 -11.04
CA LEU A 58 2.38 -20.27 -10.84
C LEU A 58 2.27 -21.03 -12.17
N PRO A 59 3.39 -21.45 -12.78
CA PRO A 59 3.34 -22.38 -13.90
C PRO A 59 2.85 -23.75 -13.44
N SER A 60 2.33 -24.57 -14.37
CA SER A 60 1.91 -25.95 -14.06
C SER A 60 3.06 -26.82 -13.54
N GLY A 61 4.31 -26.43 -13.80
CA GLY A 61 5.51 -27.09 -13.30
C GLY A 61 5.98 -26.64 -11.91
N TYR A 62 5.29 -25.71 -11.25
CA TYR A 62 5.70 -25.22 -9.93
C TYR A 62 5.63 -26.34 -8.86
N PRO A 63 6.63 -26.49 -7.97
CA PRO A 63 7.79 -25.60 -7.73
C PRO A 63 9.07 -25.93 -8.51
N ILE A 64 9.05 -26.93 -9.40
CA ILE A 64 10.20 -27.28 -10.25
C ILE A 64 10.51 -26.10 -11.19
N GLU A 65 9.47 -25.55 -11.80
CA GLU A 65 9.54 -24.30 -12.57
C GLU A 65 9.21 -23.12 -11.66
N SER A 66 10.09 -22.10 -11.64
CA SER A 66 9.90 -20.92 -10.80
C SER A 66 8.69 -20.09 -11.22
N PRO A 67 7.99 -19.46 -10.27
CA PRO A 67 6.86 -18.59 -10.56
C PRO A 67 7.32 -17.30 -11.22
N THR A 68 6.46 -16.72 -12.06
CA THR A 68 6.68 -15.36 -12.57
C THR A 68 6.14 -14.36 -11.55
N VAL A 69 6.94 -13.35 -11.20
CA VAL A 69 6.56 -12.34 -10.20
C VAL A 69 6.35 -10.98 -10.86
N THR A 70 5.25 -10.33 -10.52
CA THR A 70 4.94 -8.98 -10.97
C THR A 70 4.63 -8.06 -9.78
N LEU A 71 5.19 -6.86 -9.82
CA LEU A 71 4.94 -5.80 -8.84
C LEU A 71 3.96 -4.79 -9.43
N SER A 72 2.92 -4.45 -8.69
CA SER A 72 1.86 -3.54 -9.13
C SER A 72 1.41 -2.62 -7.99
N LYS A 73 0.77 -1.50 -8.37
CA LYS A 73 0.27 -0.48 -7.42
C LYS A 73 1.32 -0.07 -6.36
N PRO A 74 2.59 0.21 -6.72
CA PRO A 74 3.56 0.70 -5.75
C PRO A 74 3.10 2.03 -5.16
N ARG A 75 3.25 2.19 -3.83
CA ARG A 75 2.92 3.43 -3.11
C ARG A 75 4.11 3.86 -2.26
N GLY A 76 4.55 5.09 -2.48
CA GLY A 76 5.70 5.71 -1.79
C GLY A 76 7.07 5.23 -2.27
N LEU A 77 7.14 4.33 -3.25
CA LEU A 77 8.38 3.76 -3.80
C LEU A 77 8.83 4.52 -5.06
N THR A 78 10.14 4.70 -5.22
CA THR A 78 10.74 5.17 -6.48
C THR A 78 10.90 4.04 -7.48
N ASP A 79 11.06 4.37 -8.76
CA ASP A 79 11.41 3.41 -9.82
C ASP A 79 12.69 2.62 -9.46
N GLN A 80 13.71 3.30 -8.91
CA GLN A 80 14.96 2.65 -8.47
C GLN A 80 14.73 1.64 -7.33
N GLN A 81 13.82 1.95 -6.40
CA GLN A 81 13.45 1.02 -5.32
C GLN A 81 12.67 -0.17 -5.88
N ILE A 82 11.79 0.04 -6.86
CA ILE A 82 11.05 -1.02 -7.54
C ILE A 82 12.01 -1.94 -8.33
N ASP A 83 12.97 -1.37 -9.06
CA ASP A 83 14.00 -2.12 -9.78
C ASP A 83 14.83 -2.97 -8.82
N LYS A 84 15.20 -2.41 -7.66
CA LYS A 84 15.88 -3.14 -6.59
C LYS A 84 15.01 -4.28 -6.04
N LEU A 85 13.69 -4.08 -5.89
CA LEU A 85 12.77 -5.15 -5.49
C LEU A 85 12.73 -6.28 -6.54
N TYR A 86 12.74 -5.96 -7.84
CA TYR A 86 12.84 -6.99 -8.87
C TYR A 86 14.16 -7.75 -8.82
N GLU A 87 15.28 -7.07 -8.58
CA GLU A 87 16.59 -7.70 -8.46
C GLU A 87 16.64 -8.73 -7.32
N ILE A 88 16.19 -8.34 -6.12
CA ILE A 88 16.18 -9.23 -4.95
C ILE A 88 15.23 -10.42 -5.14
N ILE A 89 14.07 -10.20 -5.79
CA ILE A 89 13.10 -11.27 -6.07
C ILE A 89 13.72 -12.27 -7.04
N ASN A 90 14.31 -11.79 -8.14
CA ASN A 90 14.94 -12.65 -9.13
C ASN A 90 16.10 -13.45 -8.53
N ASN A 91 16.88 -12.87 -7.62
CA ASN A 91 17.92 -13.59 -6.90
C ASN A 91 17.32 -14.64 -5.95
N CYS A 92 16.25 -14.32 -5.23
CA CYS A 92 15.53 -15.26 -4.37
C CYS A 92 14.99 -16.47 -5.15
N LEU A 93 14.40 -16.24 -6.33
CA LEU A 93 13.91 -17.31 -7.21
C LEU A 93 15.03 -18.22 -7.68
N LYS A 94 16.16 -17.65 -8.12
CA LYS A 94 17.34 -18.41 -8.56
C LYS A 94 17.98 -19.25 -7.45
N MET A 95 18.05 -18.70 -6.24
CA MET A 95 18.64 -19.40 -5.09
C MET A 95 17.78 -20.58 -4.60
N ASN A 96 16.49 -20.55 -4.91
CA ASN A 96 15.52 -21.56 -4.49
C ASN A 96 14.90 -22.30 -5.69
N GLU A 97 15.67 -22.48 -6.77
CA GLU A 97 15.23 -23.29 -7.91
C GLU A 97 14.78 -24.68 -7.46
N ASN A 98 13.72 -25.17 -8.07
CA ASN A 98 13.08 -26.44 -7.76
C ASN A 98 12.48 -26.57 -6.35
N ASN A 99 12.27 -25.46 -5.63
CA ASN A 99 11.69 -25.43 -4.28
C ASN A 99 10.57 -24.40 -4.15
N CYS A 100 9.75 -24.61 -3.12
CA CYS A 100 8.76 -23.63 -2.66
C CYS A 100 9.46 -22.34 -2.17
N VAL A 101 9.08 -21.18 -2.71
CA VAL A 101 9.83 -19.92 -2.54
C VAL A 101 8.94 -18.71 -2.22
N ILE A 102 7.62 -18.84 -2.28
CA ILE A 102 6.71 -17.70 -2.27
C ILE A 102 6.78 -16.97 -0.92
N TYR A 103 6.77 -17.71 0.18
CA TYR A 103 6.90 -17.12 1.52
C TYR A 103 8.23 -16.36 1.67
N GLU A 104 9.34 -16.96 1.25
CA GLU A 104 10.66 -16.34 1.31
C GLU A 104 10.71 -15.03 0.51
N CYS A 105 10.14 -15.01 -0.70
CA CYS A 105 10.01 -13.80 -1.49
C CYS A 105 9.18 -12.72 -0.76
N ILE A 106 8.06 -13.11 -0.13
CA ILE A 106 7.20 -12.18 0.62
C ILE A 106 7.98 -11.54 1.79
N GLU A 107 8.69 -12.34 2.58
CA GLU A 107 9.50 -11.85 3.69
C GLU A 107 10.63 -10.95 3.23
N LEU A 108 11.31 -11.32 2.14
CA LEU A 108 12.39 -10.53 1.55
C LEU A 108 11.89 -9.17 1.07
N ILE A 109 10.76 -9.13 0.37
CA ILE A 109 10.13 -7.88 -0.07
C ILE A 109 9.76 -7.04 1.15
N ARG A 110 9.11 -7.63 2.17
CA ARG A 110 8.73 -6.90 3.38
C ARG A 110 9.95 -6.29 4.08
N GLY A 111 11.02 -7.05 4.24
CA GLY A 111 12.27 -6.58 4.84
C GLY A 111 12.86 -5.38 4.10
N HIS A 112 12.85 -5.39 2.76
CA HIS A 112 13.33 -4.27 1.97
C HIS A 112 12.42 -3.04 2.01
N LEU A 113 11.09 -3.21 2.03
CA LEU A 113 10.16 -2.10 2.25
C LEU A 113 10.42 -1.40 3.59
N CYS A 114 10.77 -2.16 4.63
CA CYS A 114 11.12 -1.58 5.94
C CYS A 114 12.41 -0.75 5.89
N GLN A 115 13.37 -1.10 5.04
CA GLN A 115 14.62 -0.34 4.89
C GLN A 115 14.42 0.99 4.15
N PHE A 116 13.41 1.07 3.29
CA PHE A 116 13.10 2.30 2.57
C PHE A 116 12.45 3.33 3.49
N ASP A 117 11.58 2.88 4.42
CA ASP A 117 10.89 3.57 5.54
C ASP A 117 10.10 4.86 5.22
N MET A 118 10.49 5.60 4.18
CA MET A 118 10.01 6.94 3.88
C MET A 118 9.49 7.02 2.44
N PRO A 119 8.33 7.68 2.23
CA PRO A 119 7.86 7.97 0.89
C PRO A 119 8.87 8.89 0.19
N SER A 120 9.13 8.57 -1.07
CA SER A 120 10.05 9.37 -1.90
C SER A 120 9.47 10.72 -2.35
N GLU A 121 8.15 10.88 -2.31
CA GLU A 121 7.47 12.11 -2.70
C GLU A 121 7.60 13.19 -1.61
N GLY A 122 7.55 14.47 -2.01
CA GLY A 122 7.46 15.60 -1.08
C GLY A 122 6.02 15.87 -0.63
N CYS A 123 5.85 16.72 0.38
CA CYS A 123 4.50 17.13 0.79
C CYS A 123 3.85 17.95 -0.32
N SER A 124 2.69 17.51 -0.82
CA SER A 124 1.99 18.19 -1.94
C SER A 124 1.42 19.59 -1.59
N ILE A 125 1.41 19.96 -0.31
CA ILE A 125 0.92 21.28 0.14
C ILE A 125 2.06 22.32 0.14
N CYS A 126 3.20 21.99 0.74
CA CYS A 126 4.32 22.94 0.88
C CYS A 126 5.47 22.67 -0.10
N LEU A 127 5.38 21.59 -0.89
CA LEU A 127 6.37 21.11 -1.86
C LEU A 127 7.76 20.82 -1.25
N SER A 128 7.86 20.77 0.08
CA SER A 128 9.10 20.43 0.78
C SER A 128 9.25 18.92 0.93
N PRO A 129 10.49 18.39 0.88
CA PRO A 129 10.71 16.97 1.13
C PRO A 129 10.33 16.59 2.57
N MET A 130 9.98 15.33 2.77
CA MET A 130 9.62 14.81 4.08
C MET A 130 10.78 14.00 4.65
N HIS A 131 11.35 14.49 5.76
CA HIS A 131 12.57 13.92 6.36
C HIS A 131 12.32 13.24 7.71
N ASP A 132 11.19 13.52 8.36
CA ASP A 132 10.85 13.01 9.68
C ASP A 132 9.54 12.23 9.63
N ARG A 133 9.63 10.90 9.77
CA ARG A 133 8.51 9.96 9.80
C ARG A 133 7.41 10.40 10.77
N LYS A 134 7.78 10.97 11.93
CA LYS A 134 6.83 11.40 12.97
C LYS A 134 6.01 12.62 12.59
N GLN A 135 6.42 13.33 11.55
CA GLN A 135 5.71 14.51 11.03
C GLN A 135 4.98 14.20 9.75
N ILE A 136 4.98 12.96 9.27
CA ILE A 136 4.28 12.55 8.06
C ILE A 136 2.94 11.94 8.44
N ILE A 137 1.92 12.30 7.67
CA ILE A 137 0.63 11.61 7.66
C ILE A 137 0.32 11.14 6.25
N ARG A 138 -0.20 9.92 6.15
CA ARG A 138 -0.68 9.31 4.92
C ARG A 138 -2.21 9.27 4.96
N THR A 139 -2.86 9.72 3.90
CA THR A 139 -4.31 9.57 3.74
C THR A 139 -4.66 8.16 3.24
N GLN A 140 -5.93 7.76 3.33
CA GLN A 140 -6.40 6.47 2.81
C GLN A 140 -6.15 6.31 1.31
N CYS A 141 -6.20 7.40 0.55
CA CYS A 141 -5.85 7.44 -0.88
C CYS A 141 -4.34 7.47 -1.17
N TYR A 142 -3.49 7.21 -0.16
CA TYR A 142 -2.02 7.14 -0.28
C TYR A 142 -1.33 8.43 -0.73
N HIS A 143 -1.85 9.59 -0.31
CA HIS A 143 -1.12 10.85 -0.42
C HIS A 143 -0.48 11.22 0.91
N TYR A 144 0.72 11.80 0.84
CA TYR A 144 1.55 12.08 2.01
C TYR A 144 1.68 13.58 2.25
N TYR A 145 1.64 13.97 3.52
CA TYR A 145 1.72 15.36 3.92
C TYR A 145 2.53 15.50 5.21
N HIS A 146 3.12 16.67 5.43
CA HIS A 146 3.43 17.06 6.79
C HIS A 146 2.12 17.18 7.58
N MET A 147 2.10 16.65 8.80
CA MET A 147 0.94 16.71 9.70
C MET A 147 0.44 18.15 9.88
N SER A 148 1.37 19.10 10.05
CA SER A 148 1.05 20.52 10.19
C SER A 148 0.43 21.11 8.93
N CYS A 149 0.91 20.71 7.75
CA CYS A 149 0.37 21.14 6.47
C CYS A 149 -1.06 20.64 6.27
N LEU A 150 -1.31 19.35 6.51
CA LEU A 150 -2.65 18.78 6.37
C LEU A 150 -3.62 19.36 7.42
N ALA A 151 -3.19 19.54 8.67
CA ALA A 151 -4.00 20.17 9.71
C ALA A 151 -4.41 21.60 9.34
N SER A 152 -3.48 22.38 8.79
CA SER A 152 -3.74 23.74 8.31
C SER A 152 -4.75 23.75 7.16
N TYR A 153 -4.58 22.84 6.19
CA TYR A 153 -5.51 22.67 5.08
C TYR A 153 -6.92 22.29 5.55
N VAL A 154 -7.04 21.30 6.44
CA VAL A 154 -8.34 20.87 6.99
C VAL A 154 -9.03 22.01 7.73
N THR A 155 -8.28 22.78 8.52
CA THR A 155 -8.81 23.94 9.24
C THR A 155 -9.34 25.00 8.28
N TYR A 156 -8.56 25.33 7.25
CA TYR A 156 -8.96 26.28 6.22
C TYR A 156 -10.22 25.82 5.47
N LYS A 157 -10.27 24.55 5.06
CA LYS A 157 -11.41 24.00 4.31
C LYS A 157 -12.68 23.95 5.13
N LYS A 158 -12.61 23.57 6.41
CA LYS A 158 -13.78 23.63 7.30
C LYS A 158 -14.32 25.05 7.43
N LEU A 159 -13.45 26.05 7.51
CA LEU A 159 -13.87 27.46 7.56
C LEU A 159 -14.53 27.92 6.24
N GLU A 160 -14.03 27.48 5.08
CA GLU A 160 -14.69 27.74 3.79
C GLU A 160 -16.08 27.11 3.72
N LEU A 161 -16.18 25.81 4.05
CA LEU A 161 -17.45 25.08 4.04
C LEU A 161 -18.48 25.70 5.01
N GLU A 162 -18.04 26.20 6.17
CA GLU A 162 -18.91 26.89 7.12
C GLU A 162 -19.44 28.22 6.55
N LYS A 163 -18.62 28.98 5.82
CA LYS A 163 -19.07 30.21 5.14
C LYS A 163 -20.11 29.88 4.08
N GLU A 164 -19.82 28.92 3.21
CA GLU A 164 -20.73 28.45 2.16
C GLU A 164 -22.07 27.96 2.75
N TYR A 165 -22.00 27.19 3.84
CA TYR A 165 -23.19 26.73 4.55
C TYR A 165 -24.04 27.89 5.09
N ASN A 166 -23.40 28.87 5.73
CA ASN A 166 -24.09 30.03 6.28
C ASN A 166 -24.71 30.91 5.19
N GLU A 167 -24.04 31.07 4.05
CA GLU A 167 -24.57 31.79 2.89
C GLU A 167 -25.76 31.07 2.25
N ALA A 168 -25.65 29.77 2.01
CA ALA A 168 -26.74 28.96 1.48
C ALA A 168 -27.97 28.98 2.41
N LYS A 169 -27.76 28.89 3.72
CA LYS A 169 -28.83 28.99 4.72
C LYS A 169 -29.50 30.36 4.70
N ARG A 170 -28.72 31.46 4.56
CA ARG A 170 -29.28 32.82 4.39
C ARG A 170 -30.10 32.93 3.11
N ASN A 171 -29.70 32.24 2.04
CA ASN A 171 -30.40 32.22 0.76
C ASN A 171 -31.56 31.20 0.72
N GLY A 172 -31.91 30.56 1.85
CA GLY A 172 -33.05 29.65 1.96
C GLY A 172 -32.81 28.24 1.41
N PHE A 173 -31.57 27.88 1.06
CA PHE A 173 -31.24 26.52 0.60
C PHE A 173 -31.06 25.57 1.79
N TYR A 174 -31.52 24.33 1.63
CA TYR A 174 -31.31 23.25 2.59
C TYR A 174 -29.99 22.54 2.32
N ILE A 175 -29.11 22.46 3.32
CA ILE A 175 -27.84 21.71 3.25
C ILE A 175 -27.84 20.58 4.28
N LYS A 176 -27.35 19.39 3.88
CA LYS A 176 -27.26 18.20 4.73
C LYS A 176 -26.27 18.40 5.88
N LYS A 177 -26.62 17.82 7.04
CA LYS A 177 -25.89 17.93 8.33
C LYS A 177 -24.46 17.36 8.34
N GLY A 178 -24.07 16.57 7.33
CA GLY A 178 -22.73 15.96 7.21
C GLY A 178 -21.71 16.76 6.39
N PHE A 179 -22.12 17.84 5.73
CA PHE A 179 -21.31 18.61 4.76
C PHE A 179 -19.97 19.13 5.32
N LEU A 180 -19.85 19.33 6.63
CA LEU A 180 -18.65 19.91 7.27
C LEU A 180 -17.58 18.86 7.67
N ASN A 181 -17.89 17.57 7.55
CA ASN A 181 -16.99 16.49 7.97
C ASN A 181 -16.15 15.92 6.81
N ASP A 182 -16.57 16.14 5.58
CA ASP A 182 -15.92 15.59 4.39
C ASP A 182 -14.96 16.65 3.82
N VAL A 183 -13.76 16.75 4.41
CA VAL A 183 -12.67 17.50 3.79
C VAL A 183 -11.91 16.56 2.87
N ASP A 184 -12.06 16.78 1.57
CA ASP A 184 -11.40 15.93 0.58
C ASP A 184 -9.89 16.09 0.58
N CYS A 185 -9.20 15.02 0.17
CA CYS A 185 -7.77 15.02 -0.07
C CYS A 185 -7.34 16.16 -1.02
N PRO A 186 -6.32 16.97 -0.67
CA PRO A 186 -5.80 18.04 -1.52
C PRO A 186 -5.43 17.62 -2.95
N VAL A 187 -5.01 16.36 -3.14
CA VAL A 187 -4.53 15.85 -4.43
C VAL A 187 -5.65 15.23 -5.25
N CYS A 188 -6.32 14.18 -4.74
CA CYS A 188 -7.29 13.41 -5.53
C CYS A 188 -8.76 13.81 -5.31
N ARG A 189 -9.05 14.70 -4.34
CA ARG A 189 -10.41 15.15 -4.01
C ARG A 189 -11.38 13.99 -3.70
N GLN A 190 -10.86 13.00 -2.98
CA GLN A 190 -11.60 11.87 -2.40
C GLN A 190 -11.57 11.97 -0.88
#